data_AF-A0A7W6GCW2-F1
#
_entry.id   AF-A0A7W6GCW2-F1
#
_cell.length_a   1.000
_cell.length_b   1.000
_cell.length_c   1.000
_cell.angle_alpha   90.00
_cell.angle_beta   90.00
_cell.angle_gamma   90.00
#
_symmetry.space_group_name_H-M   'P 1'
#
loop_
_entity.id
_entity.type
_entity.pdbx_description
1 polymer ?
#
loop_
_entity_poly.entity_id
_entity_poly.type
_entity_poly.pdbx_seq_one_letter_code
_entity_poly.pdbx_strand_id
1 'polypeptide(L)'
;MPIEDADLAEITKLLSPERLGKLYQLTGNARAAIEFHQKTLRLGADLMNIIAVIEISLRNSICENLGQHFGQAGWLLSPPPPFHWKESEKTKIVQALDSARRAEYAKLAQATKHGLDALAFPNGRPVNLSHTQRSKLRRTHIQVTDGKIIAELTFYIWKRLCGPDYEHTLWRPTLKKVFPNKRIKRADVADSLEIIYQSRNRLAHHEPVLHDRFTETVAAIKYIAQHLGARTPGDQTPLYRLIADDIAAIEASAAILHAELEAYRT
;
A
#
# COMPACT_ATOMS: atom_id res chain seq x y z
N MET A 1 0.74 -5.84 -29.49
CA MET A 1 -0.21 -5.72 -30.61
C MET A 1 -0.05 -4.31 -31.16
N PRO A 2 0.25 -4.13 -32.45
CA PRO A 2 0.35 -2.79 -33.02
C PRO A 2 -1.00 -2.10 -32.89
N ILE A 3 -0.99 -0.81 -32.54
CA ILE A 3 -2.19 0.03 -32.55
C ILE A 3 -2.53 0.29 -34.02
N GLU A 4 -3.73 -0.01 -34.49
CA GLU A 4 -4.12 0.30 -35.87
C GLU A 4 -4.56 1.77 -35.98
N ASP A 5 -4.28 2.43 -37.12
CA ASP A 5 -4.64 3.85 -37.30
C ASP A 5 -6.15 4.07 -37.24
N ALA A 6 -6.93 3.09 -37.71
CA ALA A 6 -8.39 3.11 -37.66
C ALA A 6 -8.95 3.17 -36.23
N ASP A 7 -8.21 2.61 -35.25
CA ASP A 7 -8.66 2.50 -33.86
C ASP A 7 -8.30 3.71 -33.00
N LEU A 8 -7.43 4.62 -33.48
CA LEU A 8 -6.86 5.70 -32.66
C LEU A 8 -7.91 6.60 -32.02
N ALA A 9 -8.96 6.96 -32.77
CA ALA A 9 -10.03 7.81 -32.27
C ALA A 9 -10.83 7.12 -31.15
N GLU A 10 -11.12 5.82 -31.32
CA GLU A 10 -11.85 5.04 -30.33
C GLU A 10 -11.00 4.79 -29.07
N ILE A 11 -9.73 4.42 -29.22
CA ILE A 11 -8.81 4.22 -28.10
C ILE A 11 -8.63 5.51 -27.31
N THR A 12 -8.49 6.66 -27.98
CA THR A 12 -8.40 7.97 -27.32
C THR A 12 -9.62 8.25 -26.45
N LYS A 13 -10.82 7.90 -26.95
CA LYS A 13 -12.07 8.03 -26.19
C LYS A 13 -12.11 7.09 -24.99
N LEU A 14 -11.64 5.84 -25.14
CA LEU A 14 -11.61 4.85 -24.07
C LEU A 14 -10.64 5.24 -22.93
N LEU A 15 -9.47 5.77 -23.28
CA LEU A 15 -8.47 6.21 -22.29
C LEU A 15 -8.78 7.58 -21.69
N SER A 16 -9.66 8.35 -22.33
CA SER A 16 -10.05 9.72 -22.00
C SER A 16 -9.01 10.79 -22.37
N PRO A 17 -9.46 11.99 -22.82
CA PRO A 17 -8.58 13.12 -23.10
C PRO A 17 -7.78 13.57 -21.86
N GLU A 18 -8.33 13.44 -20.66
CA GLU A 18 -7.67 13.87 -19.41
C GLU A 18 -6.45 13.01 -19.11
N ARG A 19 -6.48 11.70 -19.41
CA ARG A 19 -5.34 10.80 -19.22
C ARG A 19 -4.25 11.02 -20.26
N LEU A 20 -4.65 11.25 -21.51
CA LEU A 20 -3.72 11.43 -22.62
C LEU A 20 -3.22 12.87 -22.74
N GLY A 21 -3.91 13.86 -22.16
CA GLY A 21 -3.72 15.28 -22.45
C GLY A 21 -2.28 15.76 -22.32
N LYS A 22 -1.58 15.42 -21.23
CA LYS A 22 -0.16 15.81 -21.04
C LYS A 22 0.77 15.15 -22.07
N LEU A 23 0.51 13.89 -22.42
CA LEU A 23 1.30 13.15 -23.39
C LEU A 23 1.01 13.64 -24.82
N TYR A 24 -0.24 13.98 -25.11
CA TYR A 24 -0.64 14.58 -26.38
C TYR A 24 -0.05 15.97 -26.56
N GLN A 25 -0.06 16.80 -25.51
CA GLN A 25 0.60 18.11 -25.52
C GLN A 25 2.11 18.02 -25.78
N LEU A 26 2.77 16.99 -25.23
CA LEU A 26 4.19 16.73 -25.45
C LEU A 26 4.47 16.22 -26.87
N THR A 27 3.68 15.26 -27.35
CA THR A 27 3.99 14.52 -28.59
C THR A 27 3.38 15.12 -29.85
N GLY A 28 2.30 15.90 -29.72
CA GLY A 28 1.48 16.35 -30.84
C GLY A 28 0.79 15.21 -31.62
N ASN A 29 0.88 13.96 -31.14
CA ASN A 29 0.51 12.76 -31.88
C ASN A 29 -0.27 11.79 -30.98
N ALA A 30 -1.50 11.46 -31.38
CA ALA A 30 -2.38 10.57 -30.60
C ALA A 30 -1.79 9.17 -30.40
N ARG A 31 -1.20 8.59 -31.45
CA ARG A 31 -0.54 7.27 -31.39
C ARG A 31 0.60 7.28 -30.38
N ALA A 32 1.50 8.26 -30.47
CA ALA A 32 2.63 8.39 -29.54
C ALA A 32 2.14 8.60 -28.09
N ALA A 33 1.10 9.42 -27.89
CA ALA A 33 0.52 9.64 -26.57
C ALA A 33 -0.06 8.34 -25.97
N ILE A 34 -0.76 7.53 -26.76
CA ILE A 34 -1.29 6.23 -26.34
C ILE A 34 -0.14 5.26 -26.02
N GLU A 35 0.88 5.19 -26.86
CA GLU A 35 2.04 4.32 -26.66
C GLU A 35 2.79 4.67 -25.37
N PHE A 36 3.06 5.96 -25.13
CA PHE A 36 3.67 6.40 -23.88
C PHE A 36 2.78 6.14 -22.68
N HIS A 37 1.47 6.32 -22.81
CA HIS A 37 0.55 5.97 -21.72
C HIS A 37 0.71 4.49 -21.33
N GLN A 38 0.73 3.59 -22.31
CA GLN A 38 0.95 2.16 -22.06
C GLN A 38 2.35 1.87 -21.46
N LYS A 39 3.41 2.52 -21.95
CA LYS A 39 4.76 2.39 -21.39
C LYS A 39 4.82 2.85 -19.93
N THR A 40 4.19 3.98 -19.60
CA THR A 40 4.14 4.51 -18.21
C THR A 40 3.33 3.59 -17.29
N LEU A 41 2.25 2.97 -17.78
CA LEU A 41 1.49 1.99 -17.01
C LEU A 41 2.32 0.74 -16.70
N ARG A 42 3.09 0.24 -17.67
CA ARG A 42 3.99 -0.92 -17.47
C ARG A 42 5.07 -0.61 -16.44
N LEU A 43 5.78 0.51 -16.59
CA LEU A 43 6.77 0.96 -15.61
C LEU A 43 6.14 1.08 -14.20
N GLY A 44 4.93 1.64 -14.14
CA GLY A 44 4.18 1.77 -12.89
C GLY A 44 3.80 0.43 -12.25
N ALA A 45 3.47 -0.59 -13.05
CA ALA A 45 3.17 -1.93 -12.57
C ALA A 45 4.41 -2.62 -11.99
N ASP A 46 5.57 -2.48 -12.64
CA ASP A 46 6.84 -3.01 -12.15
C ASP A 46 7.25 -2.33 -10.83
N LEU A 47 7.08 -1.01 -10.75
CA LEU A 47 7.37 -0.25 -9.52
C LEU A 47 6.44 -0.69 -8.38
N MET A 48 5.18 -0.98 -8.68
CA MET A 48 4.22 -1.50 -7.71
C MET A 48 4.63 -2.84 -7.11
N ASN A 49 5.22 -3.72 -7.92
CA ASN A 49 5.71 -5.01 -7.45
C ASN A 49 6.77 -4.82 -6.35
N ILE A 50 7.75 -3.96 -6.60
CA ILE A 50 8.82 -3.65 -5.63
C ILE A 50 8.25 -2.99 -4.37
N ILE A 51 7.32 -2.03 -4.52
CA ILE A 51 6.64 -1.39 -3.39
C ILE A 51 5.88 -2.41 -2.55
N ALA A 52 5.24 -3.40 -3.17
CA ALA A 52 4.51 -4.44 -2.45
C ALA A 52 5.45 -5.29 -1.58
N VAL A 53 6.65 -5.63 -2.08
CA VAL A 53 7.68 -6.33 -1.28
C VAL A 53 8.08 -5.48 -0.07
N ILE A 54 8.36 -4.19 -0.27
CA ILE A 54 8.67 -3.26 0.83
C ILE A 54 7.54 -3.19 1.85
N GLU A 55 6.29 -3.06 1.40
CA GLU A 55 5.11 -2.97 2.26
C GLU A 55 4.96 -4.23 3.13
N ILE A 56 5.06 -5.41 2.52
CA ILE A 56 4.92 -6.69 3.22
C ILE A 56 6.03 -6.86 4.25
N SER A 57 7.28 -6.61 3.86
CA SER A 57 8.43 -6.70 4.78
C SER A 57 8.31 -5.73 5.94
N LEU A 58 8.03 -4.46 5.67
CA LEU A 58 7.85 -3.43 6.69
C LEU A 58 6.71 -3.78 7.65
N ARG A 59 5.54 -4.12 7.11
CA ARG A 59 4.36 -4.52 7.89
C ARG A 59 4.70 -5.67 8.83
N ASN A 60 5.30 -6.73 8.30
CA ASN A 60 5.58 -7.92 9.07
C ASN A 60 6.59 -7.62 10.19
N SER A 61 7.67 -6.88 9.90
CA SER A 61 8.64 -6.47 10.91
C SER A 61 8.04 -5.57 12.01
N ILE A 62 7.16 -4.63 11.64
CA ILE A 62 6.46 -3.78 12.62
C ILE A 62 5.52 -4.63 13.48
N CYS A 63 4.71 -5.50 12.87
CA CYS A 63 3.72 -6.29 13.60
C CYS A 63 4.38 -7.29 14.56
N GLU A 64 5.46 -7.95 14.13
CA GLU A 64 6.24 -8.81 15.01
C GLU A 64 6.83 -8.03 16.19
N ASN A 65 7.44 -6.87 15.91
CA ASN A 65 8.00 -6.01 16.94
C ASN A 65 6.96 -5.52 17.96
N LEU A 66 5.79 -5.07 17.49
CA LEU A 66 4.71 -4.61 18.34
C LEU A 66 4.06 -5.75 19.12
N GLY A 67 3.90 -6.92 18.51
CA GLY A 67 3.40 -8.11 19.20
C GLY A 67 4.30 -8.51 20.38
N GLN A 68 5.62 -8.50 20.17
CA GLN A 68 6.59 -8.73 21.25
C GLN A 68 6.59 -7.62 22.30
N HIS A 69 6.45 -6.36 21.88
CA HIS A 69 6.46 -5.21 22.78
C HIS A 69 5.25 -5.18 23.71
N PHE A 70 4.05 -5.41 23.16
CA PHE A 70 2.82 -5.40 23.93
C PHE A 70 2.58 -6.70 24.68
N GLY A 71 3.15 -7.83 24.22
CA GLY A 71 3.14 -9.10 24.95
C GLY A 71 1.75 -9.72 25.13
N GLN A 72 0.75 -9.28 24.37
CA GLN A 72 -0.62 -9.77 24.48
C GLN A 72 -1.26 -10.04 23.12
N ALA A 73 -2.12 -11.06 23.05
CA ALA A 73 -2.96 -11.31 21.89
C ALA A 73 -4.02 -10.20 21.73
N GLY A 74 -4.38 -9.85 20.49
CA GLY A 74 -5.38 -8.81 20.23
C GLY A 74 -4.90 -7.39 20.49
N TRP A 75 -3.58 -7.18 20.66
CA TRP A 75 -2.98 -5.86 20.91
C TRP A 75 -3.37 -4.81 19.87
N LEU A 76 -3.68 -5.23 18.62
CA LEU A 76 -4.08 -4.30 17.57
C LEU A 76 -5.44 -3.65 17.86
N LEU A 77 -6.42 -4.41 18.33
CA LEU A 77 -7.76 -3.91 18.65
C LEU A 77 -7.86 -3.35 20.07
N SER A 78 -7.08 -3.90 20.99
CA SER A 78 -7.08 -3.53 22.40
C SER A 78 -5.65 -3.57 22.90
N PRO A 79 -4.83 -2.52 22.65
CA PRO A 79 -3.48 -2.48 23.15
C PRO A 79 -3.44 -2.28 24.68
N PRO A 80 -2.38 -2.72 25.37
CA PRO A 80 -2.28 -2.59 26.81
C PRO A 80 -2.01 -1.13 27.23
N PRO A 81 -2.58 -0.65 28.35
CA PRO A 81 -2.25 0.66 28.91
C PRO A 81 -0.75 0.82 29.20
N PRO A 82 -0.20 2.05 29.13
CA PRO A 82 -0.89 3.32 28.88
C PRO A 82 -1.06 3.67 27.39
N PHE A 83 -0.70 2.76 26.47
CA PHE A 83 -0.77 3.04 25.04
C PHE A 83 -2.22 3.04 24.54
N HIS A 84 -2.54 4.01 23.68
CA HIS A 84 -3.82 4.09 22.98
C HIS A 84 -3.58 4.56 21.55
N TRP A 85 -4.31 4.00 20.59
CA TRP A 85 -4.32 4.49 19.22
C TRP A 85 -4.88 5.90 19.15
N LYS A 86 -4.30 6.76 18.29
CA LYS A 86 -4.99 8.00 17.90
C LYS A 86 -6.22 7.66 17.06
N GLU A 87 -7.18 8.59 17.02
CA GLU A 87 -8.49 8.36 16.40
C GLU A 87 -8.40 7.99 14.91
N SER A 88 -7.44 8.57 14.18
CA SER A 88 -7.18 8.24 12.78
C SER A 88 -6.80 6.77 12.59
N GLU A 89 -5.87 6.25 13.38
CA GLU A 89 -5.42 4.86 13.28
C GLU A 89 -6.49 3.90 13.81
N LYS A 90 -7.17 4.25 14.90
CA LYS A 90 -8.30 3.48 15.45
C LYS A 90 -9.39 3.29 14.40
N THR A 91 -9.78 4.34 13.70
CA THR A 91 -10.78 4.28 12.63
C THR A 91 -10.37 3.32 11.52
N LYS A 92 -9.11 3.38 11.07
CA LYS A 92 -8.57 2.50 10.03
C LYS A 92 -8.50 1.04 10.48
N ILE A 93 -8.15 0.79 11.74
CA ILE A 93 -8.13 -0.55 12.33
C ILE A 93 -9.55 -1.15 12.39
N VAL A 94 -10.55 -0.36 12.78
CA VAL A 94 -11.96 -0.80 12.78
C VAL A 94 -12.47 -1.08 11.36
N GLN A 95 -12.09 -0.25 10.38
CA GLN A 95 -12.40 -0.49 8.97
C GLN A 95 -11.77 -1.78 8.44
N ALA A 96 -10.51 -2.04 8.78
CA ALA A 96 -9.81 -3.28 8.44
C ALA A 96 -10.47 -4.51 9.09
N LEU A 97 -10.92 -4.40 10.34
CA LEU A 97 -11.70 -5.44 11.02
C LEU A 97 -13.01 -5.76 10.29
N ASP A 98 -13.78 -4.75 9.87
CA ASP A 98 -15.01 -4.98 9.09
C ASP A 98 -14.70 -5.60 7.72
N SER A 99 -13.62 -5.18 7.06
CA SER A 99 -13.20 -5.76 5.79
C SER A 99 -12.80 -7.23 5.94
N ALA A 100 -11.99 -7.57 6.94
CA ALA A 100 -11.61 -8.95 7.25
C ALA A 100 -12.86 -9.81 7.53
N ARG A 101 -13.80 -9.31 8.34
CA ARG A 101 -15.08 -9.99 8.60
C ARG A 101 -15.93 -10.16 7.35
N ARG A 102 -15.88 -9.20 6.42
CA ARG A 102 -16.55 -9.29 5.10
C ARG A 102 -15.98 -10.43 4.27
N ALA A 103 -14.65 -10.52 4.20
CA ALA A 103 -13.96 -11.55 3.44
C ALA A 103 -14.29 -12.95 3.98
N GLU A 104 -14.34 -13.11 5.30
CA GLU A 104 -14.74 -14.38 5.93
C GLU A 104 -16.23 -14.68 5.73
N TYR A 105 -17.10 -13.68 5.88
CA TYR A 105 -18.53 -13.85 5.62
C TYR A 105 -18.83 -14.27 4.17
N ALA A 106 -18.09 -13.73 3.20
CA ALA A 106 -18.25 -14.09 1.79
C ALA A 106 -18.03 -15.59 1.55
N LYS A 107 -17.11 -16.22 2.30
CA LYS A 107 -16.78 -17.65 2.22
C LYS A 107 -17.82 -18.58 2.87
N LEU A 108 -18.74 -18.05 3.69
CA LEU A 108 -19.74 -18.86 4.39
C LEU A 108 -20.87 -19.32 3.48
N ALA A 109 -21.31 -20.57 3.68
CA ALA A 109 -22.53 -21.11 3.08
C ALA A 109 -23.78 -20.35 3.57
N GLN A 110 -24.84 -20.35 2.75
CA GLN A 110 -26.05 -19.61 3.04
C GLN A 110 -26.74 -20.07 4.33
N ALA A 111 -26.70 -21.38 4.65
CA ALA A 111 -27.24 -21.91 5.89
C ALA A 111 -26.52 -21.33 7.13
N THR A 112 -25.18 -21.29 7.13
CA THR A 112 -24.39 -20.70 8.21
C THR A 112 -24.67 -19.21 8.38
N LYS A 113 -24.82 -18.48 7.26
CA LYS A 113 -25.21 -17.06 7.29
C LYS A 113 -26.58 -16.84 7.95
N HIS A 114 -27.53 -17.74 7.75
CA HIS A 114 -28.82 -17.71 8.45
C HIS A 114 -28.68 -18.04 9.93
N GLY A 115 -27.82 -18.99 10.30
CA GLY A 115 -27.52 -19.31 11.71
C GLY A 115 -27.01 -18.10 12.51
N LEU A 116 -26.32 -17.16 11.86
CA LEU A 116 -25.89 -15.91 12.49
C LEU A 116 -27.05 -14.95 12.86
N ASP A 117 -28.27 -15.15 12.35
CA ASP A 117 -29.41 -14.29 12.71
C ASP A 117 -29.75 -14.40 14.19
N ALA A 118 -29.64 -15.59 14.79
CA ALA A 118 -29.93 -15.78 16.21
C ALA A 118 -29.00 -14.95 17.10
N LEU A 119 -27.74 -14.80 16.68
CA LEU A 119 -26.75 -13.98 17.39
C LEU A 119 -26.92 -12.49 17.10
N ALA A 120 -27.19 -12.13 15.84
CA ALA A 120 -27.30 -10.74 15.40
C ALA A 120 -28.62 -10.08 15.82
N PHE A 121 -29.67 -10.87 16.04
CA PHE A 121 -31.03 -10.40 16.33
C PHE A 121 -31.66 -11.20 17.48
N PRO A 122 -31.09 -11.15 18.69
CA PRO A 122 -31.57 -11.96 19.83
C PRO A 122 -33.03 -11.64 20.21
N ASN A 123 -33.47 -10.39 19.98
CA ASN A 123 -34.84 -9.93 20.26
C ASN A 123 -35.73 -9.90 19.01
N GLY A 124 -35.36 -10.67 17.98
CA GLY A 124 -36.04 -10.66 16.69
C GLY A 124 -35.50 -9.60 15.72
N ARG A 125 -35.70 -9.85 14.43
CA ARG A 125 -35.21 -9.00 13.35
C ARG A 125 -36.14 -7.80 13.13
N PRO A 126 -35.62 -6.57 13.02
CA PRO A 126 -36.44 -5.40 12.65
C PRO A 126 -37.06 -5.55 11.24
N VAL A 127 -38.33 -5.13 11.11
CA VAL A 127 -39.16 -5.33 9.91
C VAL A 127 -38.61 -4.65 8.64
N ASN A 128 -37.89 -3.53 8.79
CA ASN A 128 -37.35 -2.74 7.66
C ASN A 128 -35.81 -2.78 7.55
N LEU A 129 -35.18 -3.86 8.01
CA LEU A 129 -33.72 -3.97 7.95
C LEU A 129 -33.23 -4.34 6.54
N SER A 130 -32.47 -3.44 5.91
CA SER A 130 -31.88 -3.68 4.59
C SER A 130 -30.94 -4.89 4.59
N HIS A 131 -30.73 -5.49 3.41
CA HIS A 131 -29.79 -6.60 3.24
C HIS A 131 -28.37 -6.23 3.73
N THR A 132 -27.91 -5.02 3.42
CA THR A 132 -26.60 -4.51 3.82
C THR A 132 -26.48 -4.37 5.34
N GLN A 133 -27.48 -3.79 6.00
CA GLN A 133 -27.49 -3.68 7.47
C GLN A 133 -27.55 -5.06 8.13
N ARG A 134 -28.37 -5.98 7.59
CA ARG A 134 -28.42 -7.38 8.07
C ARG A 134 -27.06 -8.06 7.96
N SER A 135 -26.42 -7.97 6.81
CA SER A 135 -25.08 -8.52 6.60
C SER A 135 -24.05 -7.87 7.52
N LYS A 136 -24.14 -6.56 7.77
CA LYS A 136 -23.24 -5.86 8.71
C LYS A 136 -23.38 -6.39 10.13
N LEU A 137 -24.61 -6.54 10.63
CA LEU A 137 -24.87 -7.05 11.98
C LEU A 137 -24.47 -8.53 12.13
N ARG A 138 -24.74 -9.39 11.14
CA ARG A 138 -24.24 -10.78 11.17
C ARG A 138 -22.72 -10.87 11.27
N ARG A 139 -22.02 -10.01 10.53
CA ARG A 139 -20.56 -10.01 10.45
C ARG A 139 -19.86 -9.65 11.76
N THR A 140 -20.51 -8.90 12.66
CA THR A 140 -19.89 -8.54 13.95
C THR A 140 -19.62 -9.77 14.83
N HIS A 141 -20.35 -10.86 14.61
CA HIS A 141 -20.19 -12.14 15.32
C HIS A 141 -19.13 -13.06 14.70
N ILE A 142 -18.54 -12.67 13.57
CA ILE A 142 -17.44 -13.42 12.97
C ILE A 142 -16.13 -13.03 13.66
N GLN A 143 -15.47 -14.05 14.20
CA GLN A 143 -14.13 -13.94 14.75
C GLN A 143 -13.11 -13.95 13.61
N VAL A 144 -12.17 -13.00 13.66
CA VAL A 144 -11.06 -12.90 12.71
C VAL A 144 -9.77 -12.76 13.50
N THR A 145 -8.69 -13.33 12.97
CA THR A 145 -7.37 -13.26 13.57
C THR A 145 -6.72 -11.90 13.31
N ASP A 146 -5.82 -11.46 14.19
CA ASP A 146 -5.06 -10.22 13.99
C ASP A 146 -4.36 -10.18 12.63
N GLY A 147 -3.79 -11.30 12.17
CA GLY A 147 -3.18 -11.42 10.85
C GLY A 147 -4.13 -11.11 9.68
N LYS A 148 -5.42 -11.47 9.80
CA LYS A 148 -6.44 -11.13 8.78
C LYS A 148 -6.76 -9.64 8.81
N ILE A 149 -6.81 -9.02 9.99
CA ILE A 149 -7.01 -7.57 10.14
C ILE A 149 -5.81 -6.82 9.57
N ILE A 150 -4.59 -7.24 9.91
CA ILE A 150 -3.33 -6.66 9.44
C ILE A 150 -3.21 -6.71 7.91
N ALA A 151 -3.68 -7.80 7.29
CA ALA A 151 -3.70 -7.94 5.84
C ALA A 151 -4.64 -6.95 5.13
N GLU A 152 -5.64 -6.42 5.83
CA GLU A 152 -6.60 -5.43 5.30
C GLU A 152 -6.17 -3.97 5.59
N LEU A 153 -5.08 -3.76 6.33
CA LEU A 153 -4.50 -2.43 6.54
C LEU A 153 -3.63 -2.05 5.32
N THR A 154 -3.61 -0.76 5.01
CA THR A 154 -2.82 -0.22 3.91
C THR A 154 -1.49 0.35 4.41
N PHE A 155 -0.54 0.56 3.48
CA PHE A 155 0.73 1.26 3.69
C PHE A 155 0.64 2.51 4.58
N TYR A 156 -0.48 3.24 4.51
CA TYR A 156 -0.75 4.43 5.33
C TYR A 156 -0.49 4.19 6.82
N ILE A 157 -0.90 3.04 7.36
CA ILE A 157 -0.72 2.75 8.78
C ILE A 157 0.76 2.65 9.10
N TRP A 158 1.50 1.86 8.32
CA TRP A 158 2.92 1.59 8.59
C TRP A 158 3.77 2.86 8.53
N LYS A 159 3.56 3.71 7.52
CA LYS A 159 4.26 5.02 7.46
C LYS A 159 3.85 5.96 8.58
N ARG A 160 2.57 5.91 9.01
CA ARG A 160 2.05 6.75 10.10
C ARG A 160 2.66 6.37 11.46
N LEU A 161 2.88 5.09 11.72
CA LEU A 161 3.53 4.62 12.96
C LEU A 161 4.99 5.06 13.08
N CYS A 162 5.68 5.30 11.95
CA CYS A 162 7.03 5.88 11.92
C CYS A 162 7.05 7.42 11.99
N GLY A 163 5.89 8.08 11.99
CA GLY A 163 5.77 9.53 12.04
C GLY A 163 6.10 10.15 13.40
N PRO A 164 6.23 11.50 13.48
CA PRO A 164 6.55 12.22 14.72
C PRO A 164 5.50 12.02 15.82
N ASP A 165 4.25 11.84 15.41
CA ASP A 165 3.11 11.62 16.30
C ASP A 165 3.23 10.39 17.20
N TYR A 166 4.08 9.42 16.82
CA TYR A 166 4.33 8.19 17.55
C TYR A 166 5.76 8.11 18.09
N GLU A 167 6.48 9.23 18.12
CA GLU A 167 7.89 9.23 18.51
C GLU A 167 8.10 8.71 19.95
N HIS A 168 7.33 9.23 20.90
CA HIS A 168 7.46 8.88 22.32
C HIS A 168 6.72 7.60 22.69
N THR A 169 5.64 7.26 21.98
CA THR A 169 4.75 6.15 22.33
C THR A 169 5.12 4.84 21.65
N LEU A 170 5.71 4.87 20.44
CA LEU A 170 6.10 3.66 19.71
C LEU A 170 7.56 3.69 19.24
N TRP A 171 8.04 4.78 18.64
CA TRP A 171 9.38 4.82 18.04
C TRP A 171 10.51 4.60 19.06
N ARG A 172 10.61 5.49 20.05
CA ARG A 172 11.67 5.43 21.07
C ARG A 172 11.58 4.14 21.92
N PRO A 173 10.38 3.69 22.34
CA PRO A 173 10.25 2.45 23.12
C PRO A 173 10.55 1.18 22.33
N THR A 174 10.08 1.06 21.09
CA THR A 174 10.16 -0.22 20.37
C THR A 174 10.42 -0.16 18.86
N LEU A 175 9.77 0.73 18.08
CA LEU A 175 9.87 0.64 16.61
C LEU A 175 11.28 0.94 16.08
N LYS A 176 12.10 1.70 16.81
CA LYS A 176 13.53 1.84 16.45
C LYS A 176 14.26 0.50 16.36
N LYS A 177 13.77 -0.58 17.00
CA LYS A 177 14.36 -1.92 16.92
C LYS A 177 14.12 -2.57 15.55
N VAL A 178 13.11 -2.12 14.81
CA VAL A 178 12.87 -2.52 13.40
C VAL A 178 13.97 -1.97 12.48
N PHE A 179 14.65 -0.90 12.88
CA PHE A 179 15.80 -0.31 12.20
C PHE A 179 17.02 -0.30 13.15
N PRO A 180 17.68 -1.45 13.37
CA PRO A 180 18.58 -1.63 14.51
C PRO A 180 19.92 -0.89 14.41
N ASN A 181 20.22 -0.23 13.28
CA ASN A 181 21.37 0.66 13.16
C ASN A 181 21.17 1.94 13.99
N LYS A 182 22.11 2.21 14.91
CA LYS A 182 22.02 3.33 15.87
C LYS A 182 22.10 4.73 15.25
N ARG A 183 22.59 4.86 14.01
CA ARG A 183 22.71 6.15 13.30
C ARG A 183 21.40 6.57 12.63
N ILE A 184 20.43 5.66 12.54
CA ILE A 184 19.17 5.92 11.85
C ILE A 184 18.27 6.82 12.67
N LYS A 185 17.82 7.90 12.03
CA LYS A 185 16.83 8.81 12.59
C LYS A 185 15.44 8.40 12.14
N ARG A 186 14.47 8.65 13.01
CA ARG A 186 13.04 8.47 12.70
C ARG A 186 12.63 9.27 11.47
N ALA A 187 13.11 10.51 11.37
CA ALA A 187 12.77 11.43 10.28
C ALA A 187 13.13 10.82 8.93
N ASP A 188 14.38 10.39 8.75
CA ASP A 188 14.87 9.78 7.51
C ASP A 188 14.02 8.56 7.06
N VAL A 189 13.59 7.73 8.02
CA VAL A 189 12.67 6.61 7.76
C VAL A 189 11.27 7.11 7.39
N ALA A 190 10.73 8.06 8.15
CA ALA A 190 9.40 8.61 7.89
C ALA A 190 9.31 9.28 6.52
N ASP A 191 10.34 10.04 6.13
CA ASP A 191 10.41 10.75 4.87
C ASP A 191 10.50 9.77 3.69
N SER A 192 11.34 8.73 3.81
CA SER A 192 11.43 7.67 2.79
C SER A 192 10.09 6.92 2.64
N LEU A 193 9.43 6.59 3.75
CA LEU A 193 8.11 5.95 3.71
C LEU A 193 7.01 6.87 3.15
N GLU A 194 7.11 8.18 3.36
CA GLU A 194 6.17 9.14 2.76
C GLU A 194 6.34 9.21 1.25
N ILE A 195 7.57 9.24 0.73
CA ILE A 195 7.86 9.20 -0.71
C ILE A 195 7.26 7.94 -1.34
N ILE A 196 7.52 6.77 -0.75
CA ILE A 196 6.98 5.49 -1.23
C ILE A 196 5.44 5.52 -1.19
N TYR A 197 4.84 6.00 -0.10
CA TYR A 197 3.39 6.10 0.05
C TYR A 197 2.74 6.98 -1.03
N GLN A 198 3.33 8.15 -1.32
CA GLN A 198 2.81 9.06 -2.34
C GLN A 198 2.89 8.47 -3.74
N SER A 199 4.02 7.86 -4.08
CA SER A 199 4.18 7.16 -5.36
C SER A 199 3.26 5.96 -5.49
N ARG A 200 3.10 5.18 -4.42
CA ARG A 200 2.13 4.09 -4.34
C ARG A 200 0.72 4.58 -4.65
N ASN A 201 0.26 5.62 -3.98
CA ASN A 201 -1.10 6.14 -4.20
C ASN A 201 -1.30 6.67 -5.62
N ARG A 202 -0.29 7.35 -6.17
CA ARG A 202 -0.32 7.85 -7.54
C ARG A 202 -0.50 6.72 -8.56
N LEU A 203 0.30 5.67 -8.44
CA LEU A 203 0.23 4.48 -9.28
C LEU A 203 -1.11 3.73 -9.12
N ALA A 204 -1.66 3.67 -7.90
CA ALA A 204 -2.99 3.10 -7.65
C ALA A 204 -4.13 3.89 -8.32
N HIS A 205 -3.90 5.18 -8.62
CA HIS A 205 -4.80 6.02 -9.42
C HIS A 205 -4.44 6.02 -10.92
N HIS A 206 -3.60 5.09 -11.37
CA HIS A 206 -3.11 4.97 -12.74
C HIS A 206 -2.44 6.26 -13.25
N GLU A 207 -1.78 6.99 -12.35
CA GLU A 207 -1.00 8.17 -12.69
C GLU A 207 0.50 7.83 -12.77
N PRO A 208 1.24 8.42 -13.72
CA PRO A 208 2.64 8.09 -13.94
C PRO A 208 3.55 8.57 -12.81
N VAL A 209 4.60 7.78 -12.53
CA VAL A 209 5.74 8.13 -11.68
C VAL A 209 6.98 8.13 -12.57
N LEU A 210 7.48 9.32 -12.90
CA LEU A 210 8.56 9.55 -13.87
C LEU A 210 9.54 10.59 -13.32
N HIS A 211 10.72 10.65 -13.94
CA HIS A 211 11.79 11.62 -13.71
C HIS A 211 12.15 11.73 -12.21
N ASP A 212 12.22 12.94 -11.64
CA ASP A 212 12.59 13.17 -10.25
C ASP A 212 11.77 12.33 -9.28
N ARG A 213 10.45 12.22 -9.49
CA ARG A 213 9.59 11.40 -8.64
C ARG A 213 9.98 9.93 -8.70
N PHE A 214 10.35 9.42 -9.87
CA PHE A 214 10.83 8.05 -10.01
C PHE A 214 12.16 7.87 -9.28
N THR A 215 13.11 8.77 -9.49
CA THR A 215 14.43 8.75 -8.84
C THR A 215 14.31 8.77 -7.31
N GLU A 216 13.50 9.68 -6.78
CA GLU A 216 13.21 9.78 -5.35
C GLU A 216 12.56 8.51 -4.80
N THR A 217 11.62 7.92 -5.55
CA THR A 217 10.93 6.69 -5.14
C THR A 217 11.90 5.52 -5.06
N VAL A 218 12.73 5.33 -6.08
CA VAL A 218 13.72 4.25 -6.08
C VAL A 218 14.76 4.46 -4.97
N ALA A 219 15.22 5.69 -4.76
CA ALA A 219 16.14 6.01 -3.66
C ALA A 219 15.52 5.68 -2.28
N ALA A 220 14.24 6.03 -2.07
CA ALA A 220 13.52 5.71 -0.84
C ALA A 220 13.33 4.18 -0.65
N ILE A 221 13.02 3.45 -1.73
CA ILE A 221 12.94 1.98 -1.72
C ILE A 221 14.28 1.37 -1.33
N LYS A 222 15.37 1.78 -1.99
CA LYS A 222 16.74 1.34 -1.70
C LYS A 222 17.08 1.61 -0.24
N TYR A 223 16.79 2.82 0.26
CA TYR A 223 17.01 3.17 1.66
C TYR A 223 16.28 2.22 2.62
N ILE A 224 14.98 2.00 2.46
CA ILE A 224 14.24 1.09 3.35
C ILE A 224 14.79 -0.34 3.25
N ALA A 225 15.07 -0.84 2.04
CA ALA A 225 15.59 -2.19 1.83
C ALA A 225 16.98 -2.41 2.46
N GLN A 226 17.84 -1.39 2.43
CA GLN A 226 19.16 -1.41 3.04
C GLN A 226 19.13 -1.29 4.57
N HIS A 227 18.07 -0.75 5.18
CA HIS A 227 18.06 -0.43 6.61
C HIS A 227 17.11 -1.30 7.43
N LEU A 228 16.02 -1.82 6.85
CA LEU A 228 15.03 -2.62 7.56
C LEU A 228 15.65 -3.90 8.11
N GLY A 229 15.56 -4.09 9.44
CA GLY A 229 16.14 -5.24 10.13
C GLY A 229 17.68 -5.29 10.16
N ALA A 230 18.38 -4.31 9.59
CA ALA A 230 19.82 -4.36 9.37
C ALA A 230 20.62 -3.53 10.38
N ARG A 231 21.58 -4.16 11.07
CA ARG A 231 22.54 -3.45 11.95
C ARG A 231 23.61 -2.72 11.13
N THR A 232 24.03 -3.34 10.03
CA THR A 232 24.96 -2.77 9.05
C THR A 232 24.21 -2.60 7.73
N PRO A 233 23.73 -1.38 7.43
CA PRO A 233 23.02 -1.11 6.19
C PRO A 233 23.90 -1.28 4.97
N GLY A 234 23.28 -1.62 3.85
CA GLY A 234 23.92 -1.68 2.54
C GLY A 234 23.31 -2.76 1.64
N ASP A 235 23.91 -2.93 0.47
CA ASP A 235 23.34 -3.76 -0.60
C ASP A 235 23.40 -5.27 -0.29
N GLN A 236 24.08 -5.64 0.79
CA GLN A 236 24.19 -7.01 1.27
C GLN A 236 23.06 -7.40 2.23
N THR A 237 22.11 -6.51 2.54
CA THR A 237 20.95 -6.90 3.36
C THR A 237 20.06 -7.91 2.62
N PRO A 238 19.38 -8.82 3.33
CA PRO A 238 18.50 -9.80 2.70
C PRO A 238 17.40 -9.15 1.86
N LEU A 239 16.78 -8.07 2.36
CA LEU A 239 15.71 -7.39 1.64
C LEU A 239 16.21 -6.68 0.38
N TYR A 240 17.35 -6.00 0.43
CA TYR A 240 17.91 -5.37 -0.77
C TYR A 240 18.26 -6.41 -1.83
N ARG A 241 18.94 -7.50 -1.45
CA ARG A 241 19.29 -8.59 -2.37
C ARG A 241 18.07 -9.25 -3.01
N LEU A 242 16.96 -9.34 -2.29
CA LEU A 242 15.71 -9.91 -2.82
C LEU A 242 15.16 -9.11 -4.00
N ILE A 243 15.34 -7.79 -4.01
CA ILE A 243 14.74 -6.88 -5.01
C ILE A 243 15.80 -6.21 -5.91
N ALA A 244 17.07 -6.59 -5.80
CA ALA A 244 18.17 -5.90 -6.48
C ALA A 244 18.04 -5.96 -8.01
N ASP A 245 17.69 -7.14 -8.54
CA ASP A 245 17.52 -7.34 -9.97
C ASP A 245 16.29 -6.58 -10.49
N ASP A 246 15.19 -6.57 -9.74
CA ASP A 246 13.98 -5.81 -10.08
C ASP A 246 14.27 -4.29 -10.12
N ILE A 247 15.06 -3.80 -9.16
CA ILE A 247 15.51 -2.41 -9.12
C ILE A 247 16.37 -2.08 -10.35
N ALA A 248 17.34 -2.93 -10.70
CA ALA A 248 18.18 -2.69 -11.86
C ALA A 248 17.36 -2.69 -13.17
N ALA A 249 16.43 -3.63 -13.30
CA ALA A 249 15.55 -3.75 -14.47
C ALA A 249 14.63 -2.53 -14.62
N ILE A 250 14.06 -2.03 -13.52
CA ILE A 250 13.16 -0.88 -13.57
C ILE A 250 13.91 0.43 -13.81
N GLU A 251 15.12 0.59 -13.26
CA GLU A 251 15.97 1.75 -13.53
C GLU A 251 16.36 1.81 -15.01
N ALA A 252 16.72 0.67 -15.61
CA ALA A 252 17.01 0.60 -17.06
C ALA A 252 15.77 0.93 -17.91
N SER A 253 14.61 0.37 -17.56
CA SER A 253 13.35 0.64 -18.27
C SER A 253 12.93 2.09 -18.17
N ALA A 254 13.08 2.70 -16.99
CA ALA A 254 12.80 4.12 -16.77
C ALA A 254 13.76 5.01 -17.55
N ALA A 255 15.05 4.68 -17.60
CA ALA A 255 16.04 5.46 -18.35
C ALA A 255 15.69 5.52 -19.85
N ILE A 256 15.31 4.39 -20.45
CA ILE A 256 14.85 4.33 -21.85
C ILE A 256 13.60 5.19 -22.03
N LEU A 257 12.58 4.99 -21.21
CA LEU A 257 11.32 5.74 -21.32
C LEU A 257 11.51 7.25 -21.13
N HIS A 258 12.34 7.66 -20.18
CA HIS A 258 12.64 9.08 -19.95
C HIS A 258 13.36 9.68 -21.15
N ALA A 259 14.36 8.99 -21.72
CA ALA A 259 15.07 9.47 -22.90
C ALA A 259 14.14 9.62 -24.11
N GLU A 260 13.24 8.66 -24.34
CA GLU A 260 12.23 8.75 -25.39
C GLU A 260 11.28 9.95 -25.20
N LEU A 261 10.87 10.24 -23.96
CA LEU A 261 10.01 11.38 -23.64
C LEU A 261 10.74 12.73 -23.81
N GLU A 262 12.01 12.82 -23.42
CA GLU A 262 12.80 14.04 -23.59
C GLU A 262 13.03 14.38 -25.07
N ALA A 263 13.12 13.38 -25.95
CA ALA A 263 13.26 13.60 -27.39
C ALA A 263 12.06 14.33 -28.05
N TYR A 264 10.91 14.42 -27.36
CA TYR A 264 9.76 15.22 -27.81
C TYR A 264 9.75 16.65 -27.24
N ARG A 265 10.68 16.99 -26.34
CA ARG A 265 10.82 18.37 -25.80
C ARG A 265 11.77 19.25 -26.62
N THR A 266 12.48 18.66 -27.57
CA THR A 266 13.38 19.34 -28.52
C THR A 266 12.64 19.71 -29.79
#